data_AF-A0A9E3N620-F1
#
_entry.id   AF-A0A9E3N620-F1
#
_cell.length_a   1.000
_cell.length_b   1.000
_cell.length_c   1.000
_cell.angle_alpha   90.00
_cell.angle_beta   90.00
_cell.angle_gamma   90.00
#
_symmetry.space_group_name_H-M   'P 1'
#
loop_
_entity.id
_entity.type
_entity.pdbx_description
1 polymer ?
#
loop_
_entity_poly.entity_id
_entity_poly.type
_entity_poly.pdbx_seq_one_letter_code
_entity_poly.pdbx_strand_id
1 'polypeptide(L)' 'MRKNHIRILAGDQVSLELSPYDLSKGRITFRHIEKRGTPARTGYRGRR' A
#
# COMPACT_ATOMS: atom_id res chain seq x y z
N MET A 1 2.45 -3.83 -12.24
CA MET A 1 1.32 -2.89 -12.41
C MET A 1 0.39 -3.26 -13.55
N ARG A 2 0.77 -3.10 -14.82
CA ARG A 2 -0.13 -3.34 -15.98
C ARG A 2 -0.60 -4.80 -16.11
N LYS A 3 0.31 -5.78 -16.05
CA LYS A 3 -0.03 -7.22 -16.14
C LYS A 3 -1.02 -7.67 -15.04
N ASN A 4 -0.92 -7.07 -13.86
CA ASN A 4 -1.73 -7.41 -12.70
C ASN A 4 -2.93 -6.46 -12.54
N HIS A 5 -3.19 -5.60 -13.54
CA HIS A 5 -4.29 -4.63 -13.58
C HIS A 5 -4.43 -3.77 -12.30
N ILE A 6 -3.31 -3.43 -11.68
CA ILE A 6 -3.29 -2.65 -10.43
C ILE A 6 -3.64 -1.20 -10.75
N ARG A 7 -4.75 -0.71 -10.19
CA ARG A 7 -5.17 0.70 -10.26
C ARG A 7 -4.55 1.49 -9.10
N ILE A 8 -3.98 2.65 -9.39
CA ILE A 8 -3.41 3.57 -8.40
C ILE A 8 -4.39 4.74 -8.22
N LEU A 9 -4.67 5.11 -6.98
CA LEU A 9 -5.48 6.26 -6.61
C LEU A 9 -4.62 7.24 -5.80
N ALA A 10 -5.07 8.50 -5.72
CA ALA A 10 -4.42 9.49 -4.86
C ALA A 10 -4.49 9.04 -3.39
N GLY A 11 -3.38 9.17 -2.67
CA GLY A 11 -3.25 8.74 -1.27
C GLY A 11 -2.69 7.32 -1.08
N ASP A 12 -2.49 6.56 -2.16
CA ASP A 12 -1.86 5.25 -2.07
C ASP A 12 -0.37 5.34 -1.72
N GLN A 13 0.08 4.49 -0.80
CA GLN A 13 1.51 4.30 -0.51
C GLN A 13 2.15 3.42 -1.59
N VAL A 14 3.17 3.94 -2.25
CA VAL A 14 3.81 3.28 -3.40
C VAL A 14 5.33 3.37 -3.35
N SER A 15 5.99 2.34 -3.88
CA SER A 15 7.43 2.34 -4.09
C SER A 15 7.76 2.78 -5.52
N LEU A 16 8.70 3.72 -5.62
CA LEU A 16 9.11 4.39 -6.85
C LEU A 16 10.58 4.11 -7.14
N GLU A 17 10.90 3.91 -8.41
CA GLU A 17 12.26 3.94 -8.94
C GLU A 17 12.42 5.21 -9.77
N LEU A 18 13.37 6.08 -9.40
CA LEU A 18 13.56 7.37 -10.05
C LEU A 18 14.38 7.23 -11.34
N SER A 19 14.10 8.09 -12.30
CA SER A 19 14.95 8.20 -13.49
C SER A 19 16.32 8.76 -13.08
N PRO A 20 17.44 8.21 -13.57
CA PRO A 20 18.77 8.72 -13.26
C PRO A 20 19.02 10.12 -13.86
N TYR A 21 18.20 10.54 -14.82
CA TYR A 21 18.36 11.81 -15.53
C TYR A 21 17.47 12.94 -14.97
N ASP A 22 16.39 12.59 -14.26
CA ASP A 22 15.41 13.57 -13.79
C ASP A 22 14.64 13.00 -12.59
N LEU A 23 14.87 13.56 -11.40
CA LEU A 23 14.25 13.12 -10.14
C LEU A 23 12.77 13.49 -10.03
N SER A 24 12.25 14.35 -10.92
CA SER A 24 10.81 14.62 -11.00
C SER A 24 10.04 13.47 -11.68
N LYS A 25 10.75 12.57 -12.37
CA LYS A 25 10.17 11.44 -13.09
C LYS A 25 10.60 10.13 -12.46
N GLY A 26 9.64 9.22 -12.30
CA GLY A 26 9.89 7.89 -11.76
C GLY A 26 8.85 6.87 -12.21
N ARG A 27 9.19 5.60 -12.04
CA ARG A 27 8.34 4.45 -12.35
C ARG A 27 7.85 3.83 -11.06
N ILE A 28 6.54 3.65 -10.95
CA ILE A 28 5.94 2.93 -9.82
C ILE A 28 6.13 1.43 -10.03
N THR A 29 6.83 0.78 -9.10
CA THR A 29 7.10 -0.66 -9.14
C THR A 29 6.09 -1.45 -8.31
N PHE A 30 5.70 -0.93 -7.14
CA PHE A 30 4.83 -1.62 -6.19
C PHE A 30 3.85 -0.67 -5.46
N ARG A 31 2.65 -1.18 -5.16
CA ARG A 31 1.63 -0.50 -4.34
C ARG A 31 1.47 -1.27 -3.04
N HIS A 32 1.64 -0.59 -1.92
CA HIS A 32 1.48 -1.18 -0.60
C HIS A 32 0.00 -1.20 -0.26
N ILE A 33 -0.51 -2.41 0.03
CA ILE A 33 -1.85 -2.56 0.58
C ILE A 33 -1.65 -2.54 2.08
N GLU A 34 -2.05 -1.45 2.73
CA GLU A 34 -2.11 -1.44 4.19
C GLU A 34 -2.97 -2.63 4.62
N LYS A 35 -2.39 -3.52 5.44
CA LYS A 35 -3.16 -4.57 6.08
C LYS A 35 -4.15 -3.86 6.97
N ARG A 36 -5.37 -3.62 6.46
CA ARG A 36 -6.53 -3.21 7.26
C ARG A 36 -6.50 -4.10 8.48
N GLY A 37 -6.18 -3.49 9.61
CA GLY A 37 -5.84 -4.21 10.83
C GLY A 37 -6.91 -5.26 11.05
N THR A 38 -6.47 -6.51 11.25
CA THR A 38 -7.31 -7.49 11.92
C THR A 38 -7.94 -6.73 13.08
N PRO A 39 -9.27 -6.52 13.13
CA PRO A 39 -9.86 -5.87 14.28
C PRO A 39 -9.41 -6.73 15.45
N ALA A 40 -8.59 -6.16 16.33
CA ALA A 40 -8.16 -6.84 17.53
C ALA A 40 -9.44 -7.35 18.15
N ARG A 41 -9.64 -8.68 18.17
CA ARG A 41 -10.82 -9.29 18.76
C ARG A 41 -10.82 -8.77 20.18
N THR A 42 -11.64 -7.76 20.46
CA THR A 42 -11.87 -7.26 21.80
C THR A 42 -12.32 -8.47 22.57
N GLY A 43 -11.39 -9.02 23.36
CA GLY A 43 -11.64 -10.18 24.17
C GLY A 43 -12.79 -9.81 25.08
N TYR A 44 -13.94 -10.43 24.87
CA TYR A 44 -14.94 -10.57 25.91
C TYR A 44 -14.27 -11.39 27.02
N ARG A 45 -13.51 -10.70 27.88
CA ARG A 45 -12.99 -11.24 29.12
C ARG A 45 -14.22 -11.45 29.99
N GLY A 46 -14.72 -12.68 29.95
CA GLY A 46 -15.85 -13.11 30.76
C GLY A 46 -15.63 -12.71 32.20
N ARG A 47 -16.44 -11.76 32.68
CA ARG A 47 -16.80 -11.71 34.08
C ARG A 47 -17.83 -12.81 34.30
N ARG A 48 -17.40 -13.95 34.83
CA ARG A 48 -18.15 -14.76 35.78
C ARG A 48 -17.16 -15.48 36.67
#